data_AF-A0A7U9Q198-F1
#
_entry.id   AF-A0A7U9Q198-F1
#
_cell.length_a   1.000
_cell.length_b   1.000
_cell.length_c   1.000
_cell.angle_alpha   90.00
_cell.angle_beta   90.00
_cell.angle_gamma   90.00
#
_symmetry.space_group_name_H-M   'P 1'
#
loop_
_entity.id
_entity.type
_entity.pdbx_description
1 polymer ?
#
loop_
_entity_poly.entity_id
_entity_poly.type
_entity_poly.pdbx_seq_one_letter_code
_entity_poly.pdbx_strand_id
1 'polypeptide(L)'
;MTQLSPAQNPPADGTPTPGGTAAAPTSAAAKPASDSSKALYGGKSSRRVTVRDIAAAKERGEKWPMLTAYDAMTASVFDEAGIPVLLVGDSMGNCHLGYESTVPVTMDEITILSAAVVRGTRRALIVADLPFGAFQESPVQALRNATRLVKEAGVGAVKLEGGERSAHQVELLVSSGIPVMAHVGLTPQSVNAYGGYPVQGRGEEAAQQLLRDAKAVQDAGAFSVVLEAVPAELAAEVTRSLHIPTVGIGAGIGCDAQVLVWTDMAGLTSGHVPRFVKQYANLREVLGGAAKDFAEEVVGGTFPAKEHSFR
;
A
#
# COMPACT_ATOMS: atom_id res chain seq x y z
N MET A 1 -22.41 6.30 51.64
CA MET A 1 -23.78 6.65 52.06
C MET A 1 -24.55 7.03 50.81
N THR A 2 -25.66 6.43 50.39
CA THR A 2 -26.37 5.24 50.82
C THR A 2 -27.18 4.78 49.60
N GLN A 3 -27.28 3.46 49.45
CA GLN A 3 -28.17 2.70 48.58
C GLN A 3 -29.64 3.18 48.60
N LEU A 4 -30.42 2.89 47.56
CA LEU A 4 -31.48 1.85 47.61
C LEU A 4 -32.26 1.73 46.29
N SER A 5 -32.56 0.46 45.95
CA SER A 5 -33.18 -0.08 44.75
C SER A 5 -34.73 -0.16 44.86
N PRO A 6 -35.45 -1.16 44.27
CA PRO A 6 -36.38 -0.97 43.15
C PRO A 6 -37.84 -1.37 43.50
N ALA A 7 -38.77 -1.30 42.54
CA ALA A 7 -40.09 -1.95 42.67
C ALA A 7 -40.47 -2.71 41.38
N GLN A 8 -40.91 -3.96 41.59
CA GLN A 8 -41.33 -4.96 40.60
C GLN A 8 -42.86 -4.99 40.45
N ASN A 9 -43.32 -5.25 39.21
CA ASN A 9 -44.46 -6.08 38.71
C ASN A 9 -45.90 -5.95 39.29
N PRO A 10 -46.96 -6.15 38.45
CA PRO A 10 -47.47 -7.51 38.14
C PRO A 10 -48.08 -7.72 36.72
N PRO A 11 -48.53 -8.95 36.38
CA PRO A 11 -48.76 -9.43 35.00
C PRO A 11 -50.24 -9.48 34.60
N ALA A 12 -50.53 -9.73 33.30
CA ALA A 12 -51.78 -10.34 32.88
C ALA A 12 -51.67 -11.02 31.50
N ASP A 13 -51.97 -12.31 31.47
CA ASP A 13 -52.24 -13.15 30.30
C ASP A 13 -53.55 -12.76 29.60
N GLY A 14 -53.62 -13.01 28.28
CA GLY A 14 -54.85 -12.94 27.48
C GLY A 14 -54.67 -13.59 26.10
N THR A 15 -55.36 -14.71 25.90
CA THR A 15 -55.35 -15.69 24.80
C THR A 15 -55.71 -15.21 23.36
N PRO A 16 -55.47 -16.03 22.32
CA PRO A 16 -55.35 -15.61 20.91
C PRO A 16 -56.61 -15.83 20.05
N THR A 17 -56.67 -15.16 18.89
CA THR A 17 -57.54 -15.54 17.76
C THR A 17 -56.84 -15.37 16.40
N PRO A 18 -57.12 -16.21 15.38
CA PRO A 18 -56.31 -16.35 14.18
C PRO A 18 -56.92 -15.69 12.93
N GLY A 19 -56.08 -15.39 11.94
CA GLY A 19 -56.53 -15.20 10.56
C GLY A 19 -55.87 -14.02 9.85
N GLY A 20 -55.05 -14.32 8.84
CA GLY A 20 -54.48 -13.28 7.96
C GLY A 20 -53.28 -13.77 7.18
N THR A 21 -53.51 -14.66 6.21
CA THR A 21 -52.53 -15.01 5.17
C THR A 21 -52.14 -13.77 4.36
N ALA A 22 -50.89 -13.33 4.47
CA ALA A 22 -50.28 -12.36 3.56
C ALA A 22 -48.95 -12.90 3.03
N ALA A 23 -48.81 -12.82 1.71
CA ALA A 23 -47.84 -13.50 0.89
C ALA A 23 -46.38 -13.21 1.23
N ALA A 24 -45.55 -14.24 1.11
CA ALA A 24 -44.10 -14.14 1.17
C ALA A 24 -43.55 -13.29 0.02
N PRO A 25 -42.65 -12.33 0.25
CA PRO A 25 -41.89 -11.73 -0.83
C PRO A 25 -40.84 -12.76 -1.30
N THR A 26 -40.82 -12.95 -2.61
CA THR A 26 -39.85 -13.73 -3.37
C THR A 26 -38.41 -13.45 -2.93
N SER A 27 -37.70 -14.53 -2.60
CA SER A 27 -36.26 -14.56 -2.35
C SER A 27 -35.51 -13.85 -3.49
N ALA A 28 -34.96 -12.69 -3.20
CA ALA A 28 -33.86 -12.14 -3.97
C ALA A 28 -32.69 -13.13 -3.85
N ALA A 29 -32.20 -13.61 -4.99
CA ALA A 29 -31.06 -14.52 -5.04
C ALA A 29 -29.86 -13.89 -4.31
N ALA A 30 -29.51 -14.47 -3.16
CA ALA A 30 -28.29 -14.11 -2.45
C ALA A 30 -27.10 -14.44 -3.35
N LYS A 31 -26.26 -13.44 -3.63
CA LYS A 31 -24.93 -13.69 -4.23
C LYS A 31 -24.22 -14.74 -3.37
N PRO A 32 -23.58 -15.76 -3.98
CA PRO A 32 -22.91 -16.79 -3.20
C PRO A 32 -21.87 -16.12 -2.29
N ALA A 33 -21.91 -16.45 -1.00
CA ALA A 33 -20.94 -15.98 -0.02
C ALA A 33 -19.54 -16.29 -0.53
N SER A 34 -18.74 -15.24 -0.73
CA SER A 34 -17.35 -15.41 -1.17
C SER A 34 -16.62 -16.25 -0.15
N ASP A 35 -16.02 -17.35 -0.60
CA ASP A 35 -15.12 -18.17 0.21
C ASP A 35 -13.99 -17.29 0.75
N SER A 36 -14.10 -16.88 2.02
CA SER A 36 -13.19 -15.94 2.67
C SER A 36 -11.76 -16.49 2.75
N SER A 37 -11.57 -17.79 2.53
CA SER A 37 -10.24 -18.39 2.41
C SER A 37 -9.44 -17.87 1.20
N LYS A 38 -10.14 -17.36 0.18
CA LYS A 38 -9.55 -16.84 -1.07
C LYS A 38 -9.37 -15.31 -1.09
N ALA A 39 -9.72 -14.63 0.00
CA ALA A 39 -9.49 -13.19 0.11
C ALA A 39 -7.98 -12.90 0.01
N LEU A 40 -7.61 -11.88 -0.74
CA LEU A 40 -6.25 -11.40 -0.89
C LEU A 40 -5.70 -10.88 0.45
N TYR A 41 -6.50 -10.13 1.21
CA TYR A 41 -6.21 -9.75 2.59
C TYR A 41 -7.08 -10.55 3.56
N GLY A 42 -6.49 -11.15 4.59
CA GLY A 42 -7.19 -11.98 5.58
C GLY A 42 -7.44 -13.44 5.15
N GLY A 43 -7.18 -13.79 3.89
CA GLY A 43 -7.19 -15.19 3.42
C GLY A 43 -5.91 -15.96 3.81
N LYS A 44 -5.97 -17.29 3.68
CA LYS A 44 -4.83 -18.18 4.00
C LYS A 44 -4.13 -18.57 2.70
N SER A 45 -2.86 -18.21 2.56
CA SER A 45 -2.00 -18.64 1.44
C SER A 45 -0.63 -19.07 1.95
N SER A 46 -0.15 -20.22 1.45
CA SER A 46 1.20 -20.74 1.71
C SER A 46 2.22 -20.33 0.64
N ARG A 47 1.82 -19.55 -0.37
CA ARG A 47 2.67 -19.06 -1.45
C ARG A 47 2.66 -17.54 -1.55
N ARG A 48 3.64 -16.99 -2.25
CA ARG A 48 3.65 -15.56 -2.61
C ARG A 48 2.41 -15.17 -3.40
N VAL A 49 1.86 -14.00 -3.09
CA VAL A 49 0.84 -13.30 -3.87
C VAL A 49 1.42 -13.02 -5.26
N THR A 50 0.59 -13.19 -6.29
CA THR A 50 0.96 -12.97 -7.69
C THR A 50 0.11 -11.87 -8.30
N VAL A 51 0.55 -11.31 -9.42
CA VAL A 51 -0.24 -10.32 -10.16
C VAL A 51 -1.61 -10.85 -10.63
N ARG A 52 -1.76 -12.17 -10.77
CA ARG A 52 -3.07 -12.81 -11.05
C ARG A 52 -4.00 -12.75 -9.85
N ASP A 53 -3.48 -12.90 -8.63
CA ASP A 53 -4.28 -12.76 -7.41
C ASP A 53 -4.77 -11.31 -7.24
N ILE A 54 -3.92 -10.34 -7.61
CA ILE A 54 -4.23 -8.90 -7.61
C ILE A 54 -5.33 -8.57 -8.63
N ALA A 55 -5.24 -9.08 -9.87
CA ALA A 55 -6.29 -8.92 -10.87
C ALA A 55 -7.62 -9.53 -10.41
N ALA A 56 -7.57 -10.76 -9.87
CA ALA A 56 -8.74 -11.45 -9.36
C ALA A 56 -9.40 -10.72 -8.17
N ALA A 57 -8.63 -9.98 -7.36
CA ALA A 57 -9.18 -9.16 -6.27
C ALA A 57 -10.06 -8.03 -6.81
N LYS A 58 -9.64 -7.33 -7.89
CA LYS A 58 -10.48 -6.31 -8.54
C LYS A 58 -11.75 -6.90 -9.13
N GLU A 59 -11.66 -8.06 -9.80
CA GLU A 59 -12.84 -8.75 -10.35
C GLU A 59 -13.88 -9.09 -9.25
N ARG A 60 -13.41 -9.40 -8.03
CA ARG A 60 -14.26 -9.64 -6.87
C ARG A 60 -14.74 -8.36 -6.17
N GLY A 61 -14.25 -7.19 -6.56
CA GLY A 61 -14.48 -5.92 -5.85
C GLY A 61 -13.84 -5.89 -4.46
N GLU A 62 -12.78 -6.67 -4.25
CA GLU A 62 -12.10 -6.80 -2.98
C GLU A 62 -11.03 -5.70 -2.83
N LYS A 63 -11.18 -4.84 -1.81
CA LYS A 63 -10.16 -3.84 -1.47
C LYS A 63 -9.00 -4.48 -0.70
N TRP A 64 -7.78 -4.03 -0.96
CA TRP A 64 -6.59 -4.56 -0.29
C TRP A 64 -5.58 -3.47 0.12
N PRO A 65 -4.83 -3.67 1.22
CA PRO A 65 -3.81 -2.74 1.66
C PRO A 65 -2.44 -3.03 1.02
N MET A 66 -1.66 -1.98 0.86
CA MET A 66 -0.25 -2.02 0.48
C MET A 66 0.54 -1.12 1.42
N LEU A 67 1.74 -1.54 1.80
CA LEU A 67 2.65 -0.73 2.61
C LEU A 67 4.02 -0.70 1.98
N THR A 68 4.75 0.40 2.17
CA THR A 68 6.18 0.36 1.87
C THR A 68 6.93 -0.48 2.91
N ALA A 69 8.07 -1.04 2.53
CA ALA A 69 8.99 -1.74 3.44
C ALA A 69 10.42 -1.64 2.88
N TYR A 70 11.42 -1.59 3.77
CA TYR A 70 12.81 -1.30 3.37
C TYR A 70 13.84 -2.24 4.01
N ASP A 71 13.43 -3.06 4.98
CA ASP A 71 14.30 -4.00 5.68
C ASP A 71 13.57 -5.30 5.99
N ALA A 72 14.32 -6.33 6.36
CA ALA A 72 13.79 -7.67 6.61
C ALA A 72 12.87 -7.75 7.85
N MET A 73 13.16 -6.97 8.90
CA MET A 73 12.45 -7.04 10.18
C MET A 73 11.08 -6.38 10.07
N THR A 74 11.03 -5.19 9.48
CA THR A 74 9.76 -4.49 9.20
C THR A 74 8.91 -5.30 8.22
N ALA A 75 9.52 -5.84 7.17
CA ALA A 75 8.81 -6.62 6.17
C ALA A 75 8.22 -7.92 6.75
N SER A 76 8.92 -8.61 7.68
CA SER A 76 8.39 -9.82 8.30
C SER A 76 7.14 -9.54 9.13
N VAL A 77 7.14 -8.44 9.89
CA VAL A 77 5.96 -8.00 10.66
C VAL A 77 4.77 -7.74 9.73
N PHE A 78 4.98 -7.07 8.60
CA PHE A 78 3.89 -6.80 7.65
C PHE A 78 3.42 -8.06 6.91
N ASP A 79 4.32 -8.99 6.61
CA ASP A 79 3.98 -10.27 5.98
C ASP A 79 3.09 -11.13 6.90
N GLU A 80 3.45 -11.20 8.20
CA GLU A 80 2.69 -11.85 9.27
C GLU A 80 1.33 -11.18 9.51
N ALA A 81 1.27 -9.85 9.43
CA ALA A 81 0.03 -9.08 9.52
C ALA A 81 -0.89 -9.26 8.30
N GLY A 82 -0.47 -10.01 7.29
CA GLY A 82 -1.31 -10.35 6.15
C GLY A 82 -1.26 -9.35 4.99
N ILE A 83 -0.41 -8.31 5.03
CA ILE A 83 -0.30 -7.32 3.95
C ILE A 83 0.07 -8.01 2.63
N PRO A 84 -0.77 -7.97 1.59
CA PRO A 84 -0.56 -8.78 0.37
C PRO A 84 0.52 -8.25 -0.56
N VAL A 85 0.81 -6.94 -0.51
CA VAL A 85 1.80 -6.29 -1.37
C VAL A 85 2.68 -5.37 -0.54
N LEU A 86 3.99 -5.51 -0.68
CA LEU A 86 4.97 -4.59 -0.11
C LEU A 86 5.72 -3.85 -1.21
N LEU A 87 5.90 -2.54 -1.01
CA LEU A 87 6.63 -1.67 -1.91
C LEU A 87 8.00 -1.30 -1.35
N VAL A 88 9.05 -1.62 -2.07
CA VAL A 88 10.38 -1.07 -1.83
C VAL A 88 10.49 0.18 -2.69
N GLY A 89 9.91 1.26 -2.17
CA GLY A 89 9.77 2.52 -2.90
C GLY A 89 10.97 3.42 -2.75
N ASP A 90 11.23 4.27 -3.74
CA ASP A 90 12.27 5.30 -3.69
C ASP A 90 12.04 6.36 -2.59
N SER A 91 10.83 6.43 -2.03
CA SER A 91 10.52 7.11 -0.75
C SER A 91 11.47 6.74 0.40
N MET A 92 12.15 5.58 0.33
CA MET A 92 13.26 5.23 1.21
C MET A 92 14.38 6.28 1.25
N GLY A 93 14.60 7.02 0.16
CA GLY A 93 15.55 8.13 0.11
C GLY A 93 15.23 9.14 1.20
N ASN A 94 13.98 9.55 1.32
CA ASN A 94 13.54 10.48 2.36
C ASN A 94 13.46 9.82 3.74
N CYS A 95 12.68 8.76 3.88
CA CYS A 95 12.29 8.25 5.20
C CYS A 95 13.32 7.29 5.83
N HIS A 96 14.30 6.82 5.07
CA HIS A 96 15.29 5.85 5.53
C HIS A 96 16.74 6.35 5.39
N LEU A 97 17.07 7.02 4.27
CA LEU A 97 18.42 7.53 4.02
C LEU A 97 18.61 9.02 4.35
N GLY A 98 17.52 9.76 4.61
CA GLY A 98 17.57 11.17 4.98
C GLY A 98 17.86 12.13 3.83
N TYR A 99 17.64 11.73 2.59
CA TYR A 99 17.67 12.63 1.43
C TYR A 99 16.50 13.62 1.46
N GLU A 100 16.71 14.78 0.84
CA GLU A 100 15.67 15.82 0.72
C GLU A 100 14.60 15.46 -0.32
N SER A 101 14.92 14.60 -1.29
CA SER A 101 13.99 14.07 -2.30
C SER A 101 14.36 12.64 -2.68
N THR A 102 13.55 11.99 -3.51
CA THR A 102 13.83 10.64 -4.04
C THR A 102 14.80 10.65 -5.23
N VAL A 103 15.14 11.82 -5.78
CA VAL A 103 16.02 11.97 -6.96
C VAL A 103 17.42 11.35 -6.76
N PRO A 104 18.08 11.44 -5.59
CA PRO A 104 19.43 10.89 -5.42
C PRO A 104 19.46 9.36 -5.27
N VAL A 105 18.31 8.70 -5.08
CA VAL A 105 18.26 7.25 -4.83
C VAL A 105 18.83 6.49 -6.02
N THR A 106 19.75 5.58 -5.75
CA THR A 106 20.44 4.79 -6.76
C THR A 106 19.83 3.40 -6.94
N MET A 107 20.16 2.76 -8.07
CA MET A 107 19.83 1.37 -8.31
C MET A 107 20.44 0.44 -7.24
N ASP A 108 21.64 0.72 -6.75
CA ASP A 108 22.33 -0.16 -5.79
C ASP A 108 21.65 -0.11 -4.41
N GLU A 109 21.21 1.07 -3.98
CA GLU A 109 20.42 1.26 -2.76
C GLU A 109 19.07 0.54 -2.87
N ILE A 110 18.30 0.77 -3.94
CA ILE A 110 17.03 0.05 -4.08
C ILE A 110 17.24 -1.47 -4.15
N THR A 111 18.29 -1.94 -4.83
CA THR A 111 18.55 -3.37 -4.98
C THR A 111 18.85 -4.03 -3.63
N ILE A 112 19.71 -3.44 -2.79
CA ILE A 112 20.08 -4.05 -1.51
C ILE A 112 18.91 -4.06 -0.51
N LEU A 113 18.14 -2.97 -0.42
CA LEU A 113 16.95 -2.93 0.45
C LEU A 113 15.85 -3.85 -0.07
N SER A 114 15.68 -3.95 -1.39
CA SER A 114 14.73 -4.89 -1.99
C SER A 114 15.08 -6.34 -1.64
N ALA A 115 16.36 -6.70 -1.70
CA ALA A 115 16.81 -8.04 -1.34
C ALA A 115 16.56 -8.34 0.15
N ALA A 116 16.70 -7.34 1.04
CA ALA A 116 16.39 -7.49 2.45
C ALA A 116 14.89 -7.77 2.68
N VAL A 117 14.01 -7.02 2.03
CA VAL A 117 12.55 -7.21 2.11
C VAL A 117 12.13 -8.58 1.55
N VAL A 118 12.70 -9.01 0.44
CA VAL A 118 12.43 -10.35 -0.12
C VAL A 118 12.82 -11.46 0.87
N ARG A 119 13.98 -11.34 1.53
CA ARG A 119 14.42 -12.30 2.56
C ARG A 119 13.54 -12.29 3.82
N GLY A 120 12.98 -11.14 4.19
CA GLY A 120 12.10 -10.99 5.35
C GLY A 120 10.68 -11.53 5.17
N THR A 121 10.28 -11.87 3.94
CA THR A 121 8.88 -12.23 3.62
C THR A 121 8.74 -13.61 3.00
N ARG A 122 7.54 -14.19 3.13
CA ARG A 122 7.17 -15.48 2.52
C ARG A 122 5.91 -15.39 1.65
N ARG A 123 4.97 -14.49 1.96
CA ARG A 123 3.65 -14.43 1.30
C ARG A 123 3.43 -13.17 0.46
N ALA A 124 3.92 -12.01 0.85
CA ALA A 124 3.68 -10.78 0.10
C ALA A 124 4.29 -10.81 -1.30
N LEU A 125 3.59 -10.17 -2.25
CA LEU A 125 4.19 -9.74 -3.52
C LEU A 125 5.09 -8.54 -3.22
N ILE A 126 6.37 -8.66 -3.58
CA ILE A 126 7.33 -7.56 -3.42
C ILE A 126 7.45 -6.81 -4.75
N VAL A 127 7.15 -5.51 -4.71
CA VAL A 127 7.31 -4.57 -5.82
C VAL A 127 8.46 -3.65 -5.47
N ALA A 128 9.39 -3.40 -6.39
CA ALA A 128 10.46 -2.41 -6.18
C ALA A 128 10.41 -1.30 -7.23
N ASP A 129 10.70 -0.08 -6.80
CA ASP A 129 10.78 1.06 -7.71
C ASP A 129 11.99 1.00 -8.63
N LEU A 130 11.81 1.44 -9.87
CA LEU A 130 12.90 1.95 -10.68
C LEU A 130 13.12 3.43 -10.27
N PRO A 131 14.27 3.76 -9.66
CA PRO A 131 14.53 5.13 -9.20
C PRO A 131 14.71 6.10 -10.37
N PHE A 132 14.75 7.40 -10.06
CA PHE A 132 14.97 8.44 -11.05
C PHE A 132 16.24 8.18 -11.87
N GLY A 133 16.15 8.33 -13.19
CA GLY A 133 17.24 8.09 -14.14
C GLY A 133 17.45 6.63 -14.55
N ALA A 134 16.76 5.66 -13.91
CA ALA A 134 16.94 4.24 -14.18
C ALA A 134 16.11 3.69 -15.37
N PHE A 135 15.15 4.45 -15.89
CA PHE A 135 14.25 3.99 -16.96
C PHE A 135 13.91 5.05 -18.01
N GLN A 136 14.21 6.31 -17.73
CA GLN A 136 13.79 7.46 -18.53
C GLN A 136 14.59 7.57 -19.83
N GLU A 137 15.81 7.02 -19.90
CA GLU A 137 16.66 7.10 -21.09
C GLU A 137 16.10 6.28 -22.25
N SER A 138 15.68 5.03 -21.99
CA SER A 138 15.11 4.14 -23.01
C SER A 138 14.43 2.90 -22.40
N PRO A 139 13.55 2.22 -23.17
CA PRO A 139 13.04 0.90 -22.80
C PRO A 139 14.13 -0.13 -22.50
N VAL A 140 15.24 -0.11 -23.25
CA VAL A 140 16.37 -1.03 -23.05
C VAL A 140 17.07 -0.78 -21.71
N GLN A 141 17.24 0.49 -21.33
CA GLN A 141 17.78 0.87 -20.01
C GLN A 141 16.85 0.36 -18.90
N ALA A 142 15.53 0.61 -19.03
CA ALA A 142 14.52 0.14 -18.08
C ALA A 142 14.58 -1.39 -17.92
N LEU A 143 14.68 -2.15 -19.02
CA LEU A 143 14.80 -3.60 -19.00
C LEU A 143 16.04 -4.09 -18.26
N ARG A 144 17.20 -3.48 -18.51
CA ARG A 144 18.44 -3.84 -17.80
C ARG A 144 18.30 -3.62 -16.30
N ASN A 145 17.79 -2.47 -15.88
CA ASN A 145 17.65 -2.13 -14.46
C ASN A 145 16.56 -2.95 -13.76
N ALA A 146 15.42 -3.18 -14.41
CA ALA A 146 14.37 -4.06 -13.89
C ALA A 146 14.87 -5.51 -13.75
N THR A 147 15.66 -5.99 -14.71
CA THR A 147 16.29 -7.32 -14.64
C THR A 147 17.20 -7.45 -13.42
N ARG A 148 17.94 -6.40 -13.04
CA ARG A 148 18.74 -6.39 -11.81
C ARG A 148 17.86 -6.59 -10.57
N LEU A 149 16.77 -5.84 -10.45
CA LEU A 149 15.84 -6.00 -9.30
C LEU A 149 15.25 -7.40 -9.24
N VAL A 150 14.82 -7.96 -10.36
CA VAL A 150 14.26 -9.32 -10.39
C VAL A 150 15.32 -10.37 -10.04
N LYS A 151 16.52 -10.30 -10.63
CA LYS A 151 17.54 -11.34 -10.48
C LYS A 151 18.36 -11.23 -9.20
N GLU A 152 18.79 -10.02 -8.86
CA GLU A 152 19.68 -9.76 -7.72
C GLU A 152 18.89 -9.62 -6.43
N ALA A 153 17.72 -8.97 -6.47
CA ALA A 153 16.90 -8.73 -5.28
C ALA A 153 15.78 -9.77 -5.09
N GLY A 154 15.29 -10.39 -6.16
CA GLY A 154 14.23 -11.40 -6.10
C GLY A 154 12.81 -10.84 -6.03
N VAL A 155 12.59 -9.60 -6.49
CA VAL A 155 11.26 -8.98 -6.48
C VAL A 155 10.34 -9.64 -7.51
N GLY A 156 9.04 -9.63 -7.24
CA GLY A 156 8.03 -10.21 -8.13
C GLY A 156 7.52 -9.26 -9.21
N ALA A 157 7.77 -7.96 -9.04
CA ALA A 157 7.36 -6.90 -9.97
C ALA A 157 8.21 -5.64 -9.76
N VAL A 158 8.15 -4.72 -10.74
CA VAL A 158 8.75 -3.39 -10.64
C VAL A 158 7.69 -2.30 -10.71
N LYS A 159 7.96 -1.13 -10.13
CA LYS A 159 7.16 0.09 -10.29
C LYS A 159 7.97 1.16 -11.02
N LEU A 160 7.32 1.91 -11.92
CA LEU A 160 7.93 3.06 -12.58
C LEU A 160 6.93 4.20 -12.76
N GLU A 161 7.44 5.42 -12.82
CA GLU A 161 6.64 6.64 -12.88
C GLU A 161 6.51 7.21 -14.29
N GLY A 162 5.28 7.54 -14.68
CA GLY A 162 4.97 8.14 -15.97
C GLY A 162 3.81 7.42 -16.67
N GLY A 163 2.98 8.22 -17.34
CA GLY A 163 1.88 7.74 -18.17
C GLY A 163 2.33 7.46 -19.60
N GLU A 164 1.80 8.22 -20.56
CA GLU A 164 2.09 8.07 -21.99
C GLU A 164 3.60 8.08 -22.28
N ARG A 165 4.35 8.95 -21.59
CA ARG A 165 5.82 9.09 -21.74
C ARG A 165 6.63 7.83 -21.38
N SER A 166 6.03 6.91 -20.63
CA SER A 166 6.69 5.68 -20.14
C SER A 166 6.07 4.41 -20.72
N ALA A 167 5.08 4.53 -21.62
CA ALA A 167 4.35 3.39 -22.18
C ALA A 167 5.27 2.39 -22.89
N HIS A 168 6.26 2.87 -23.66
CA HIS A 168 7.20 1.98 -24.36
C HIS A 168 8.11 1.21 -23.40
N GLN A 169 8.48 1.79 -22.26
CA GLN A 169 9.22 1.11 -21.20
C GLN A 169 8.35 0.00 -20.59
N VAL A 170 7.10 0.32 -20.24
CA VAL A 170 6.13 -0.64 -19.69
C VAL A 170 5.95 -1.82 -20.66
N GLU A 171 5.70 -1.54 -21.94
CA GLU A 171 5.45 -2.57 -22.97
C GLU A 171 6.64 -3.52 -23.12
N LEU A 172 7.88 -2.99 -23.19
CA LEU A 172 9.06 -3.83 -23.31
C LEU A 172 9.30 -4.68 -22.05
N LEU A 173 9.11 -4.13 -20.86
CA LEU A 173 9.25 -4.87 -19.61
C LEU A 173 8.25 -6.02 -19.52
N VAL A 174 6.98 -5.73 -19.82
CA VAL A 174 5.89 -6.71 -19.76
C VAL A 174 6.08 -7.81 -20.79
N SER A 175 6.40 -7.47 -22.04
CA SER A 175 6.69 -8.45 -23.10
C SER A 175 7.95 -9.29 -22.82
N SER A 176 8.87 -8.77 -22.00
CA SER A 176 10.04 -9.51 -21.49
C SER A 176 9.73 -10.38 -20.25
N GLY A 177 8.49 -10.38 -19.77
CA GLY A 177 8.05 -11.19 -18.64
C GLY A 177 8.22 -10.55 -17.26
N ILE A 178 8.52 -9.25 -17.18
CA ILE A 178 8.62 -8.50 -15.92
C ILE A 178 7.29 -7.79 -15.66
N PRO A 179 6.54 -8.13 -14.59
CA PRO A 179 5.30 -7.42 -14.28
C PRO A 179 5.58 -5.98 -13.83
N VAL A 180 4.80 -5.03 -14.37
CA VAL A 180 4.94 -3.60 -14.08
C VAL A 180 3.70 -3.07 -13.36
N MET A 181 3.93 -2.42 -12.23
CA MET A 181 2.98 -1.50 -11.59
C MET A 181 3.31 -0.09 -12.10
N ALA A 182 2.39 0.56 -12.79
CA ALA A 182 2.60 1.93 -13.24
C ALA A 182 2.35 2.93 -12.09
N HIS A 183 2.81 4.17 -12.25
CA HIS A 183 2.52 5.27 -11.33
C HIS A 183 2.23 6.56 -12.12
N VAL A 184 1.01 7.09 -11.95
CA VAL A 184 0.55 8.35 -12.56
C VAL A 184 -0.09 9.27 -11.51
N GLY A 185 -0.36 10.51 -11.89
CA GLY A 185 -0.69 11.57 -10.93
C GLY A 185 0.59 12.29 -10.51
N LEU A 186 0.73 12.59 -9.23
CA LEU A 186 1.96 13.18 -8.72
C LEU A 186 3.06 12.11 -8.75
N THR A 187 4.09 12.32 -9.57
CA THR A 187 5.26 11.42 -9.64
C THR A 187 6.46 12.08 -8.96
N PRO A 188 6.79 11.77 -7.69
CA PRO A 188 7.83 12.43 -6.89
C PRO A 188 9.19 12.56 -7.56
N GLN A 189 9.57 11.66 -8.47
CA GLN A 189 10.84 11.77 -9.21
C GLN A 189 10.89 13.01 -10.11
N SER A 190 9.73 13.62 -10.41
CA SER A 190 9.59 14.85 -11.20
C SER A 190 9.42 16.09 -10.31
N VAL A 191 9.75 16.03 -9.01
CA VAL A 191 9.59 17.15 -8.04
C VAL A 191 10.20 18.47 -8.54
N ASN A 192 11.36 18.42 -9.19
CA ASN A 192 12.03 19.62 -9.72
C ASN A 192 11.29 20.24 -10.91
N ALA A 193 10.59 19.42 -11.71
CA ALA A 193 9.75 19.91 -12.80
C ALA A 193 8.41 20.49 -12.27
N TYR A 194 7.89 19.92 -11.19
CA TYR A 194 6.66 20.40 -10.55
C TYR A 194 6.86 21.60 -9.63
N GLY A 195 8.08 21.84 -9.14
CA GLY A 195 8.34 22.84 -8.11
C GLY A 195 7.79 22.45 -6.74
N GLY A 196 7.68 21.14 -6.45
CA GLY A 196 7.15 20.60 -5.19
C GLY A 196 6.20 19.41 -5.39
N TYR A 197 5.25 19.25 -4.46
CA TYR A 197 4.30 18.12 -4.43
C TYR A 197 2.83 18.57 -4.63
N PRO A 198 2.47 19.19 -5.77
CA PRO A 198 1.11 19.66 -6.01
C PRO A 198 0.15 18.51 -6.34
N VAL A 199 -1.13 18.70 -5.97
CA VAL A 199 -2.25 17.84 -6.40
C VAL A 199 -2.37 17.88 -7.93
N GLN A 200 -2.43 16.71 -8.56
CA GLN A 200 -2.55 16.55 -10.02
C GLN A 200 -4.01 16.37 -10.47
N GLY A 201 -4.28 16.54 -11.77
CA GLY A 201 -5.62 16.32 -12.34
C GLY A 201 -6.64 17.40 -11.98
N ARG A 202 -6.20 18.62 -11.66
CA ARG A 202 -7.10 19.77 -11.44
C ARG A 202 -7.41 20.48 -12.76
N GLY A 203 -8.70 20.64 -13.04
CA GLY A 203 -9.19 21.20 -14.30
C GLY A 203 -9.33 20.14 -15.38
N GLU A 204 -10.19 20.43 -16.36
CA GLU A 204 -10.61 19.45 -17.38
C GLU A 204 -9.43 18.86 -18.15
N GLU A 205 -8.50 19.70 -18.62
CA GLU A 205 -7.36 19.25 -19.41
C GLU A 205 -6.44 18.30 -18.64
N ALA A 206 -6.10 18.64 -17.39
CA ALA A 206 -5.26 17.80 -16.53
C ALA A 206 -5.97 16.50 -16.14
N ALA A 207 -7.28 16.54 -15.95
CA ALA A 207 -8.09 15.35 -15.70
C ALA A 207 -8.09 14.40 -16.91
N GLN A 208 -8.29 14.94 -18.12
CA GLN A 208 -8.22 14.16 -19.36
C GLN A 208 -6.81 13.62 -19.61
N GLN A 209 -5.76 14.37 -19.30
CA GLN A 209 -4.37 13.89 -19.39
C GLN A 209 -4.14 12.70 -18.44
N LEU A 210 -4.57 12.80 -17.19
CA LEU A 210 -4.45 11.68 -16.24
C LEU A 210 -5.17 10.42 -16.73
N LEU A 211 -6.37 10.58 -17.32
CA LEU A 211 -7.12 9.46 -17.88
C LEU A 211 -6.39 8.83 -19.07
N ARG A 212 -5.79 9.64 -19.96
CA ARG A 212 -4.95 9.14 -21.06
C ARG A 212 -3.73 8.40 -20.54
N ASP A 213 -3.01 8.98 -19.58
CA ASP A 213 -1.85 8.38 -18.94
C ASP A 213 -2.17 7.01 -18.33
N ALA A 214 -3.27 6.93 -17.58
CA ALA A 214 -3.69 5.70 -16.92
C ALA A 214 -4.12 4.61 -17.93
N LYS A 215 -4.76 4.99 -19.04
CA LYS A 215 -5.10 4.07 -20.14
C LYS A 215 -3.86 3.63 -20.90
N ALA A 216 -2.93 4.53 -21.19
CA ALA A 216 -1.72 4.23 -21.94
C ALA A 216 -0.86 3.16 -21.24
N VAL A 217 -0.70 3.26 -19.91
CA VAL A 217 0.05 2.24 -19.15
C VAL A 217 -0.69 0.91 -19.05
N GLN A 218 -2.03 0.93 -19.00
CA GLN A 218 -2.84 -0.29 -19.08
C GLN A 218 -2.68 -0.96 -20.45
N ASP A 219 -2.78 -0.20 -21.52
CA ASP A 219 -2.68 -0.70 -22.89
C ASP A 219 -1.27 -1.23 -23.18
N ALA A 220 -0.24 -0.64 -22.56
CA ALA A 220 1.12 -1.15 -22.55
C ALA A 220 1.32 -2.43 -21.69
N GLY A 221 0.31 -2.86 -20.94
CA GLY A 221 0.29 -4.13 -20.21
C GLY A 221 0.66 -4.05 -18.73
N ALA A 222 0.69 -2.87 -18.11
CA ALA A 222 0.86 -2.76 -16.66
C ALA A 222 -0.22 -3.58 -15.93
N PHE A 223 0.14 -4.33 -14.88
CA PHE A 223 -0.84 -5.15 -14.15
C PHE A 223 -1.65 -4.35 -13.14
N SER A 224 -1.20 -3.16 -12.77
CA SER A 224 -1.86 -2.22 -11.86
C SER A 224 -1.28 -0.81 -12.04
N VAL A 225 -1.96 0.21 -11.50
CA VAL A 225 -1.49 1.59 -11.55
C VAL A 225 -1.71 2.31 -10.22
N VAL A 226 -0.67 2.97 -9.71
CA VAL A 226 -0.75 3.89 -8.56
C VAL A 226 -1.29 5.23 -9.03
N LEU A 227 -2.23 5.79 -8.27
CA LEU A 227 -2.75 7.15 -8.42
C LEU A 227 -2.35 7.97 -7.18
N GLU A 228 -1.44 8.93 -7.34
CA GLU A 228 -0.95 9.76 -6.23
C GLU A 228 -1.43 11.21 -6.31
N ALA A 229 -1.93 11.72 -5.18
CA ALA A 229 -2.38 13.10 -5.00
C ALA A 229 -3.34 13.58 -6.11
N VAL A 230 -4.41 12.80 -6.36
CA VAL A 230 -5.45 13.05 -7.37
C VAL A 230 -6.80 13.34 -6.68
N PRO A 231 -7.64 14.25 -7.20
CA PRO A 231 -9.02 14.41 -6.72
C PRO A 231 -9.78 13.09 -6.66
N ALA A 232 -10.47 12.85 -5.54
CA ALA A 232 -11.13 11.57 -5.27
C ALA A 232 -12.14 11.15 -6.35
N GLU A 233 -12.91 12.10 -6.89
CA GLU A 233 -13.88 11.83 -7.96
C GLU A 233 -13.19 11.39 -9.26
N LEU A 234 -12.09 12.06 -9.62
CA LEU A 234 -11.30 11.71 -10.79
C LEU A 234 -10.62 10.34 -10.63
N ALA A 235 -10.06 10.04 -9.45
CA ALA A 235 -9.49 8.74 -9.17
C ALA A 235 -10.55 7.61 -9.23
N ALA A 236 -11.77 7.88 -8.75
CA ALA A 236 -12.89 6.96 -8.88
C ALA A 236 -13.32 6.76 -10.34
N GLU A 237 -13.31 7.82 -11.16
CA GLU A 237 -13.55 7.74 -12.60
C GLU A 237 -12.49 6.90 -13.32
N VAL A 238 -11.20 7.18 -13.10
CA VAL A 238 -10.09 6.39 -13.64
C VAL A 238 -10.26 4.93 -13.24
N THR A 239 -10.53 4.64 -11.96
CA THR A 239 -10.71 3.27 -11.45
C THR A 239 -11.82 2.50 -12.16
N ARG A 240 -12.95 3.16 -12.46
CA ARG A 240 -14.06 2.56 -13.22
C ARG A 240 -13.72 2.35 -14.70
N SER A 241 -12.85 3.17 -15.26
CA SER A 241 -12.48 3.12 -16.68
C SER A 241 -11.43 2.04 -17.01
N LEU A 242 -10.68 1.58 -16.00
CA LEU A 242 -9.60 0.61 -16.16
C LEU A 242 -10.04 -0.81 -15.76
N HIS A 243 -9.55 -1.80 -16.50
CA HIS A 243 -9.69 -3.22 -16.14
C HIS A 243 -8.59 -3.71 -15.20
N ILE A 244 -7.48 -2.96 -15.06
CA ILE A 244 -6.42 -3.24 -14.09
C ILE A 244 -6.69 -2.55 -12.74
N PRO A 245 -6.19 -3.08 -11.60
CA PRO A 245 -6.37 -2.49 -10.29
C PRO A 245 -5.71 -1.12 -10.14
N THR A 246 -6.39 -0.18 -9.48
CA THR A 246 -5.82 1.11 -9.07
C THR A 246 -5.41 1.10 -7.60
N VAL A 247 -4.25 1.66 -7.28
CA VAL A 247 -3.74 1.80 -5.90
C VAL A 247 -3.68 3.28 -5.54
N GLY A 248 -4.48 3.73 -4.59
CA GLY A 248 -4.54 5.14 -4.21
C GLY A 248 -3.54 5.51 -3.11
N ILE A 249 -2.94 6.70 -3.22
CA ILE A 249 -2.28 7.40 -2.12
C ILE A 249 -2.63 8.89 -2.22
N GLY A 250 -3.48 9.35 -1.30
CA GLY A 250 -4.11 10.67 -1.45
C GLY A 250 -5.03 10.79 -2.67
N ALA A 251 -5.62 9.67 -3.12
CA ALA A 251 -6.56 9.60 -4.25
C ALA A 251 -8.00 9.21 -3.84
N GLY A 252 -8.30 9.24 -2.53
CA GLY A 252 -9.62 8.89 -2.00
C GLY A 252 -9.94 7.39 -2.03
N ILE A 253 -11.14 7.04 -1.55
CA ILE A 253 -11.58 5.65 -1.36
C ILE A 253 -12.00 4.93 -2.66
N GLY A 254 -12.06 5.67 -3.77
CA GLY A 254 -12.51 5.16 -5.06
C GLY A 254 -11.60 4.08 -5.65
N CYS A 255 -10.30 4.10 -5.33
CA CYS A 255 -9.30 3.15 -5.84
C CYS A 255 -9.48 1.74 -5.29
N ASP A 256 -9.07 0.72 -6.04
CA ASP A 256 -9.17 -0.71 -5.66
C ASP A 256 -8.31 -1.08 -4.45
N ALA A 257 -7.24 -0.33 -4.20
CA ALA A 257 -6.34 -0.52 -3.09
C ALA A 257 -5.84 0.83 -2.55
N GLN A 258 -5.14 0.77 -1.41
CA GLN A 258 -4.48 1.93 -0.83
C GLN A 258 -3.03 1.59 -0.47
N VAL A 259 -2.13 2.54 -0.69
CA VAL A 259 -0.73 2.46 -0.27
C VAL A 259 -0.37 3.63 0.65
N LEU A 260 0.43 3.37 1.67
CA LEU A 260 1.07 4.40 2.50
C LEU A 260 2.54 4.08 2.72
N VAL A 261 3.34 5.12 2.86
CA VAL A 261 4.69 5.03 3.41
C VAL A 261 4.56 4.56 4.87
N TRP A 262 5.22 3.46 5.21
CA TRP A 262 4.98 2.82 6.51
C TRP A 262 5.39 3.70 7.70
N THR A 263 6.46 4.51 7.54
CA THR A 263 6.93 5.42 8.60
C THR A 263 5.92 6.52 8.87
N ASP A 264 5.20 6.99 7.86
CA ASP A 264 4.11 7.97 8.02
C ASP A 264 2.91 7.31 8.69
N MET A 265 2.50 6.14 8.20
CA MET A 265 1.40 5.34 8.75
C MET A 265 1.62 5.00 10.23
N ALA A 266 2.86 4.65 10.62
CA ALA A 266 3.21 4.26 11.98
C ALA A 266 3.61 5.45 12.88
N GLY A 267 3.59 6.69 12.37
CA GLY A 267 3.93 7.88 13.14
C GLY A 267 5.40 7.95 13.55
N LEU A 268 6.30 7.42 12.71
CA LEU A 268 7.75 7.54 12.89
C LEU A 268 8.31 8.80 12.21
N THR A 269 7.75 9.23 11.08
CA THR A 269 8.17 10.45 10.40
C THR A 269 7.94 11.68 11.29
N SER A 270 8.95 12.56 11.38
CA SER A 270 8.87 13.80 12.15
C SER A 270 8.37 14.97 11.30
N GLY A 271 7.66 15.92 11.91
CA GLY A 271 7.28 17.17 11.26
C GLY A 271 5.93 17.11 10.56
N HIS A 272 5.86 17.65 9.34
CA HIS A 272 4.61 17.77 8.59
C HIS A 272 4.17 16.41 8.03
N VAL A 273 3.06 15.90 8.55
CA VAL A 273 2.40 14.70 8.03
C VAL A 273 1.47 15.10 6.87
N PRO A 274 1.60 14.52 5.66
CA PRO A 274 0.71 14.84 4.55
C PRO A 274 -0.75 14.60 4.92
N ARG A 275 -1.65 15.47 4.44
CA ARG A 275 -3.08 15.45 4.81
C ARG A 275 -3.78 14.11 4.54
N PHE A 276 -3.30 13.33 3.57
CA PHE A 276 -3.88 12.04 3.22
C PHE A 276 -3.43 10.88 4.12
N VAL A 277 -2.47 11.11 5.02
CA VAL A 277 -1.97 10.09 5.94
C VAL A 277 -2.84 10.05 7.19
N LYS A 278 -3.22 8.84 7.59
CA LYS A 278 -3.70 8.53 8.94
C LYS A 278 -2.58 7.82 9.69
N GLN A 279 -2.21 8.35 10.86
CA GLN A 279 -1.31 7.68 11.80
C GLN A 279 -2.08 6.62 12.59
N TYR A 280 -1.62 5.38 12.55
CA TYR A 280 -2.17 4.24 13.29
C TYR A 280 -1.39 3.95 14.57
N ALA A 281 -0.22 4.56 14.74
CA ALA A 281 0.62 4.51 15.94
C ALA A 281 1.43 5.82 16.07
N ASN A 282 2.12 5.99 17.20
CA ASN A 282 3.14 7.04 17.39
C ASN A 282 4.49 6.38 17.72
N LEU A 283 5.08 5.69 16.75
CA LEU A 283 6.34 4.98 16.97
C LEU A 283 7.51 5.92 17.32
N ARG A 284 7.47 7.19 16.90
CA ARG A 284 8.49 8.17 17.28
C ARG A 284 8.53 8.38 18.79
N GLU A 285 7.37 8.53 19.42
CA GLU A 285 7.27 8.69 20.88
C GLU A 285 7.68 7.41 21.60
N VAL A 286 7.20 6.24 21.15
CA VAL A 286 7.53 4.95 21.76
C VAL A 286 9.04 4.68 21.72
N LEU A 287 9.66 4.83 20.55
CA LEU A 287 11.11 4.59 20.40
C LEU A 287 11.93 5.64 21.16
N GLY A 288 11.49 6.90 21.13
CA GLY A 288 12.14 7.97 21.88
C GLY A 288 12.05 7.79 23.40
N GLY A 289 10.93 7.29 23.91
CA GLY A 289 10.73 6.93 25.31
C GLY A 289 11.66 5.78 25.72
N ALA A 290 11.63 4.67 24.99
CA ALA A 290 12.49 3.52 25.27
C ALA A 290 13.99 3.88 25.28
N ALA A 291 14.43 4.75 24.37
CA ALA A 291 15.81 5.23 24.34
C ALA A 291 16.18 6.08 25.57
N LYS A 292 15.23 6.91 26.06
CA LYS A 292 15.42 7.71 27.28
C LYS A 292 15.45 6.82 28.52
N ASP A 293 14.49 5.91 28.65
CA ASP A 293 14.41 5.00 29.79
C ASP A 293 15.69 4.16 29.90
N PHE A 294 16.17 3.61 28.78
CA PHE A 294 17.46 2.91 28.73
C PHE A 294 18.64 3.80 29.18
N ALA A 295 18.70 5.04 28.68
CA ALA A 295 19.76 5.96 29.06
C ALA A 295 19.71 6.35 30.54
N GLU A 296 18.51 6.57 31.09
CA GLU A 296 18.29 6.88 32.50
C GLU A 296 18.70 5.71 33.41
N GLU A 297 18.36 4.47 33.04
CA GLU A 297 18.77 3.28 33.79
C GLU A 297 20.30 3.05 33.76
N VAL A 298 20.96 3.33 32.63
CA VAL A 298 22.43 3.26 32.51
C VAL A 298 23.09 4.33 33.38
N VAL A 299 22.62 5.58 33.31
CA VAL A 299 23.16 6.69 34.10
C VAL A 299 22.90 6.48 35.60
N GLY A 300 21.74 5.95 35.95
CA GLY A 300 21.36 5.61 37.32
C GLY A 300 22.04 4.35 37.88
N GLY A 301 22.71 3.58 37.03
CA GLY A 301 23.38 2.32 37.41
C GLY A 301 22.41 1.18 37.76
N THR A 302 21.14 1.27 37.33
CA THR A 302 20.16 0.18 37.48
C THR A 302 20.25 -0.82 36.34
N PHE A 303 20.77 -0.41 35.17
CA PHE A 303 21.14 -1.29 34.07
C PHE A 303 22.67 -1.32 33.84
N PRO A 304 23.27 -2.51 33.57
CA PRO A 304 22.64 -3.82 33.58
C PRO A 304 22.39 -4.35 34.99
N ALA A 305 21.23 -4.99 35.19
CA ALA A 305 20.93 -5.75 36.39
C ALA A 305 21.71 -7.08 36.43
N LYS A 306 21.65 -7.80 37.56
CA LYS A 306 22.39 -9.07 37.75
C LYS A 306 21.96 -10.15 36.75
N GLU A 307 20.67 -10.22 36.46
CA GLU A 307 20.07 -11.12 35.47
C GLU A 307 20.52 -10.84 34.03
N HIS A 308 21.11 -9.67 33.77
CA HIS A 308 21.62 -9.26 32.46
C HIS A 308 23.16 -9.35 32.39
N SER A 309 23.80 -9.89 33.42
CA SER A 309 25.26 -9.99 33.54
C SER A 309 25.72 -11.46 33.56
N PHE A 310 26.70 -11.80 32.72
CA PHE A 310 27.32 -13.12 32.71
C PHE A 310 28.42 -13.24 33.77
N ARG A 311 28.69 -14.46 34.23
CA ARG A 311 29.78 -14.79 35.16
C ARG A 311 30.89 -15.55 34.46
#